data_AF-A0A839IY55-F1
#
_entry.id   AF-A0A839IY55-F1
#
_cell.length_a   1.000
_cell.length_b   1.000
_cell.length_c   1.000
_cell.angle_alpha   90.00
_cell.angle_beta   90.00
_cell.angle_gamma   90.00
#
_symmetry.space_group_name_H-M   'P 1'
#
loop_
_entity.id
_entity.type
_entity.pdbx_description
1 polymer ?
#
loop_
_entity_poly.entity_id
_entity_poly.type
_entity_poly.pdbx_seq_one_letter_code
_entity_poly.pdbx_strand_id
1 'polypeptide(L)'
;VLSAFALGYALFQVPGGALGDKYGVRKVMTGIMVLWSIFTSLTGAAWNYISMLCFRFIFGAGEAGAFPNISRAAFSWIPTKERGAFQGINFSGSRLGAAFALPLVAYLIDSWGWRNIFYFF
;
A
#
# COMPACT_ATOMS: atom_id res chain seq x y z
N VAL A 1 -11.11 -0.70 12.96
CA VAL A 1 -9.75 -0.86 12.40
C VAL A 1 -9.72 -0.75 10.88
N LEU A 2 -10.44 -1.62 10.13
CA LEU A 2 -10.49 -1.56 8.66
C LEU A 2 -11.00 -0.21 8.13
N SER A 3 -12.04 0.35 8.73
CA SER A 3 -12.57 1.66 8.32
C SER A 3 -11.59 2.81 8.55
N ALA A 4 -10.69 2.72 9.55
CA ALA A 4 -9.68 3.74 9.79
C ALA A 4 -8.65 3.77 8.65
N PHE A 5 -8.23 2.59 8.19
CA PHE A 5 -7.43 2.47 6.97
C PHE A 5 -8.17 3.05 5.76
N ALA A 6 -9.41 2.62 5.51
CA ALA A 6 -10.18 3.07 4.35
C ALA A 6 -10.41 4.60 4.36
N LEU A 7 -10.64 5.19 5.53
CA LEU A 7 -10.79 6.63 5.69
C LEU A 7 -9.49 7.38 5.38
N GLY A 8 -8.36 6.93 5.94
CA GLY A 8 -7.05 7.51 5.63
C GLY A 8 -6.74 7.40 4.13
N TYR A 9 -7.01 6.24 3.54
CA TYR A 9 -6.82 6.01 2.11
C TYR A 9 -7.68 6.95 1.26
N ALA A 10 -8.98 7.07 1.55
CA ALA A 10 -9.89 7.91 0.78
C ALA A 10 -9.51 9.40 0.85
N LEU A 11 -9.17 9.91 2.03
CA LEU A 11 -8.83 11.32 2.23
C LEU A 11 -7.51 11.71 1.53
N PHE A 12 -6.54 10.80 1.49
CA PHE A 12 -5.19 11.09 1.00
C PHE A 12 -4.93 10.61 -0.43
N GLN A 13 -5.90 10.01 -1.12
CA GLN A 13 -5.71 9.55 -2.50
C GLN A 13 -5.46 10.72 -3.46
N VAL A 14 -6.27 11.79 -3.38
CA VAL A 14 -6.11 12.99 -4.23
C VAL A 14 -4.84 13.77 -3.85
N PRO A 15 -4.59 14.10 -2.56
CA PRO A 15 -3.33 14.73 -2.15
C PRO A 15 -2.09 13.92 -2.52
N GLY A 16 -2.10 12.59 -2.31
CA GLY A 16 -0.99 11.70 -2.62
C GLY A 16 -0.66 11.64 -4.11
N GLY A 17 -1.69 11.69 -4.97
CA GLY A 17 -1.50 11.85 -6.42
C GLY A 17 -0.90 13.21 -6.78
N ALA A 18 -1.45 14.30 -6.22
CA ALA A 18 -0.97 15.66 -6.49
C ALA A 18 0.49 15.89 -6.05
N LEU A 19 0.91 15.26 -4.94
CA LEU A 19 2.32 15.24 -4.52
C LEU A 19 3.20 14.60 -5.59
N GLY A 20 2.74 13.52 -6.20
CA GLY A 20 3.39 12.84 -7.32
C GLY A 20 3.64 13.74 -8.53
N ASP A 21 2.62 14.50 -8.90
CA ASP A 21 2.69 15.45 -10.01
C ASP A 21 3.65 16.62 -9.71
N LYS A 22 3.71 17.08 -8.45
CA LYS A 22 4.55 18.21 -8.04
C LYS A 22 6.03 17.84 -7.83
N TYR A 23 6.30 16.73 -7.14
CA TYR A 23 7.64 16.36 -6.69
C TYR A 23 8.27 15.22 -7.50
N GLY A 24 7.51 14.66 -8.44
CA GLY A 24 7.91 13.56 -9.29
C GLY A 24 7.63 12.19 -8.67
N VAL A 25 7.13 11.28 -9.51
CA VAL A 25 6.66 9.96 -9.11
C VAL A 25 7.71 9.16 -8.35
N ARG A 26 8.98 9.19 -8.77
CA ARG A 26 10.06 8.41 -8.13
C ARG A 26 10.23 8.77 -6.65
N LYS A 27 10.35 10.06 -6.32
CA LYS A 27 10.58 10.52 -4.94
C LYS A 27 9.37 10.21 -4.05
N VAL A 28 8.17 10.43 -4.58
CA VAL A 28 6.92 10.24 -3.84
C VAL A 28 6.64 8.76 -3.61
N MET A 29 6.89 7.89 -4.59
CA MET A 29 6.78 6.44 -4.41
C MET A 29 7.75 5.89 -3.38
N THR A 30 9.01 6.36 -3.38
CA THR A 30 9.96 5.97 -2.33
C THR A 30 9.48 6.39 -0.94
N GLY A 31 8.97 7.62 -0.79
CA GLY A 31 8.41 8.10 0.48
C GLY A 31 7.21 7.27 0.94
N ILE A 32 6.31 6.93 0.00
CA ILE A 32 5.14 6.08 0.26
C ILE A 32 5.57 4.69 0.71
N MET A 33 6.54 4.07 0.03
CA MET A 33 7.05 2.74 0.41
C MET A 33 7.67 2.75 1.81
N VAL A 34 8.47 3.76 2.15
CA VAL A 34 9.07 3.88 3.49
C VAL A 34 8.00 4.07 4.55
N LEU A 35 7.06 5.00 4.33
CA LEU A 35 5.98 5.28 5.27
C LEU A 35 5.10 4.04 5.48
N TRP A 36 4.72 3.38 4.39
CA TRP A 36 3.99 2.12 4.42
C TRP A 36 4.74 1.09 5.28
N SER A 37 5.98 0.73 4.94
CA SER A 37 6.71 -0.33 5.66
C SER A 37 6.82 -0.04 7.16
N ILE A 38 7.11 1.21 7.54
CA ILE A 38 7.17 1.61 8.96
C ILE A 38 5.84 1.35 9.66
N PHE A 39 4.73 1.78 9.08
CA PHE A 39 3.41 1.66 9.71
C PHE A 39 2.84 0.24 9.64
N THR A 40 3.25 -0.58 8.66
CA THR A 40 3.01 -2.03 8.68
C THR A 40 3.64 -2.64 9.92
N SER A 41 4.94 -2.47 10.12
CA SER A 41 5.66 -3.03 11.28
C SER A 41 5.16 -2.48 12.61
N LEU A 42 4.86 -1.17 12.69
CA LEU A 42 4.26 -0.58 13.90
C LEU A 42 2.90 -1.20 14.22
N THR A 43 2.15 -1.70 13.23
CA THR A 43 0.90 -2.37 13.56
C THR A 43 1.10 -3.71 14.26
N GLY A 44 2.18 -4.44 13.96
CA GLY A 44 2.57 -5.62 14.75
C GLY A 44 2.87 -5.28 16.21
N ALA A 45 3.44 -4.08 16.42
CA ALA A 45 3.81 -3.53 17.73
C ALA A 45 2.66 -2.83 18.47
N ALA A 46 1.44 -2.80 17.94
CA ALA A 46 0.32 -2.09 18.56
C ALA A 46 -0.02 -2.64 19.96
N TRP A 47 -0.03 -1.78 20.97
CA TRP A 47 -0.25 -2.17 22.38
C TRP A 47 -1.68 -1.98 22.86
N ASN A 48 -2.49 -1.20 22.16
CA ASN A 48 -3.92 -1.03 22.45
C ASN A 48 -4.75 -0.71 21.20
N TYR A 49 -6.07 -0.69 21.34
CA TYR A 49 -6.99 -0.44 20.23
C TYR A 49 -6.75 0.92 19.55
N ILE A 50 -6.48 1.97 20.32
CA ILE A 50 -6.28 3.33 19.79
C ILE A 50 -4.99 3.38 18.94
N SER A 51 -3.89 2.83 19.45
CA SER A 51 -2.62 2.74 18.69
C SER A 51 -2.82 1.99 17.37
N MET A 52 -3.58 0.90 17.37
CA MET A 52 -3.91 0.14 16.16
C MET A 52 -4.74 0.97 15.17
N LEU A 53 -5.70 1.78 15.64
CA LEU A 53 -6.46 2.68 14.78
C LEU A 53 -5.57 3.76 14.16
N CYS A 54 -4.71 4.40 14.95
CA CYS A 54 -3.80 5.43 14.48
C CYS A 54 -2.82 4.87 13.43
N PHE A 55 -2.19 3.73 13.71
CA PHE A 55 -1.27 3.10 12.77
C PHE A 55 -1.97 2.71 11.47
N ARG A 56 -3.21 2.20 11.54
CA ARG A 56 -3.99 1.83 10.36
C ARG A 56 -4.45 3.03 9.55
N PHE A 57 -4.83 4.12 10.20
CA PHE A 57 -5.16 5.36 9.52
C PHE A 57 -3.96 5.94 8.78
N ILE A 58 -2.81 6.05 9.45
CA ILE A 58 -1.59 6.59 8.83
C ILE A 58 -1.07 5.65 7.74
N PHE A 59 -1.16 4.33 7.95
CA PHE A 59 -0.86 3.35 6.92
C PHE A 59 -1.73 3.58 5.67
N GLY A 60 -3.06 3.67 5.83
CA GLY A 60 -3.96 3.96 4.71
C GLY A 60 -3.66 5.29 4.03
N ALA A 61 -3.36 6.33 4.79
CA ALA A 61 -2.97 7.63 4.25
C ALA A 61 -1.65 7.56 3.46
N GLY A 62 -0.68 6.77 3.93
CA GLY A 62 0.59 6.54 3.24
C GLY A 62 0.42 5.76 1.94
N GLU A 63 -0.37 4.69 1.95
CA GLU A 63 -0.61 3.84 0.78
C GLU A 63 -1.46 4.54 -0.30
N ALA A 64 -2.30 5.50 0.07
CA ALA A 64 -3.27 6.17 -0.80
C ALA A 64 -2.70 6.68 -2.13
N GLY A 65 -1.46 7.15 -2.12
CA GLY A 65 -0.79 7.70 -3.30
C GLY A 65 -0.25 6.66 -4.28
N ALA A 66 -0.19 5.37 -3.92
CA ALA A 66 0.43 4.30 -4.73
C ALA A 66 -0.17 4.22 -6.15
N PHE A 67 -1.47 3.94 -6.27
CA PHE A 67 -2.12 3.75 -7.57
C PHE A 67 -2.16 5.01 -8.47
N PRO A 68 -2.47 6.22 -7.96
CA PRO A 68 -2.38 7.44 -8.75
C PRO A 68 -0.98 7.67 -9.35
N ASN A 69 0.06 7.46 -8.54
CA ASN A 69 1.46 7.63 -8.96
C ASN A 69 1.92 6.55 -9.94
N ILE A 70 1.54 5.29 -9.74
CA ILE A 70 1.81 4.20 -10.70
C ILE A 70 1.17 4.52 -12.04
N SER A 71 -0.08 4.99 -12.03
CA SER A 71 -0.78 5.41 -13.24
C SER A 71 -0.02 6.55 -13.93
N ARG A 72 0.41 7.57 -13.17
CA ARG A 72 1.20 8.68 -13.70
C ARG A 72 2.54 8.24 -14.30
N ALA A 73 3.26 7.33 -13.64
CA ALA A 73 4.48 6.73 -14.18
C ALA A 73 4.21 6.02 -15.50
N ALA A 74 3.14 5.21 -15.57
CA ALA A 74 2.74 4.53 -16.79
C ALA A 74 2.45 5.52 -17.92
N PHE A 75 1.76 6.63 -17.64
CA PHE A 75 1.54 7.70 -18.62
C PHE A 75 2.85 8.29 -19.16
N SER A 76 3.85 8.48 -18.29
CA SER A 76 5.13 9.06 -18.70
C SER A 76 6.07 8.09 -19.42
N TRP A 77 6.04 6.80 -19.09
CA TRP A 77 7.07 5.83 -19.54
C TRP A 77 6.54 4.83 -20.56
N ILE A 78 5.23 4.59 -20.61
CA ILE A 78 4.63 3.56 -21.47
C ILE A 78 3.94 4.21 -22.68
N PRO A 79 4.24 3.77 -23.91
CA PRO A 79 3.56 4.22 -25.12
C PRO A 79 2.04 4.01 -25.03
N THR A 80 1.25 4.95 -25.56
CA THR A 80 -0.22 4.94 -25.44
C THR A 80 -0.87 3.62 -25.87
N LYS A 81 -0.34 2.97 -26.92
CA LYS A 81 -0.86 1.70 -27.45
C LYS A 81 -0.66 0.51 -26.49
N GLU A 82 0.34 0.59 -25.61
CA GLU A 82 0.74 -0.50 -24.70
C GLU A 82 0.18 -0.32 -23.28
N ARG A 83 -0.39 0.84 -22.96
CA ARG A 83 -0.92 1.15 -21.62
C ARG A 83 -1.99 0.16 -21.16
N GLY A 84 -2.81 -0.35 -22.08
CA GLY A 84 -3.80 -1.39 -21.77
C GLY A 84 -3.15 -2.68 -21.27
N ALA A 85 -2.09 -3.15 -21.95
CA ALA A 85 -1.34 -4.32 -21.55
C ALA A 85 -0.61 -4.10 -20.21
N PHE A 86 0.00 -2.92 -20.02
CA PHE A 86 0.61 -2.54 -18.75
C PHE A 86 -0.38 -2.63 -17.58
N GLN A 87 -1.57 -2.06 -17.73
CA GLN A 87 -2.60 -2.14 -16.69
C GLN A 87 -3.05 -3.59 -16.47
N GLY A 88 -3.24 -4.36 -17.53
CA GLY A 88 -3.58 -5.79 -17.44
C GLY A 88 -2.55 -6.59 -16.64
N ILE A 89 -1.25 -6.36 -16.88
CA ILE A 89 -0.16 -6.99 -16.12
C ILE A 89 -0.16 -6.51 -14.67
N ASN A 90 -0.33 -5.21 -14.42
CA ASN A 90 -0.35 -4.65 -13.07
C ASN A 90 -1.47 -5.24 -12.21
N PHE A 91 -2.70 -5.26 -12.72
CA PHE A 91 -3.85 -5.87 -12.06
C PHE A 91 -3.68 -7.37 -11.86
N SER A 92 -3.21 -8.09 -12.89
CA SER A 92 -2.95 -9.54 -12.80
C SER A 92 -1.91 -9.85 -11.72
N GLY A 93 -0.82 -9.07 -11.67
CA GLY A 93 0.22 -9.20 -10.66
C GLY A 93 -0.33 -9.00 -9.24
N SER A 94 -1.15 -7.98 -9.01
CA SER A 94 -1.79 -7.75 -7.70
C SER A 94 -2.65 -8.93 -7.24
N ARG A 95 -3.41 -9.54 -8.15
CA ARG A 95 -4.29 -10.68 -7.83
C ARG A 95 -3.52 -11.96 -7.59
N LEU A 96 -2.47 -12.22 -8.37
CA LEU A 96 -1.57 -13.34 -8.12
C LEU A 96 -0.87 -13.17 -6.78
N GLY A 97 -0.38 -11.97 -6.48
CA GLY A 97 0.19 -11.63 -5.18
C GLY A 97 -0.76 -11.96 -4.04
N ALA A 98 -2.02 -11.51 -4.11
CA ALA A 98 -3.03 -11.83 -3.12
C ALA A 98 -3.32 -13.33 -3.01
N ALA A 99 -3.38 -14.05 -4.14
CA ALA A 99 -3.64 -15.48 -4.16
C ALA A 99 -2.58 -16.30 -3.41
N PHE A 100 -1.30 -15.90 -3.49
CA PHE A 100 -0.21 -16.55 -2.74
C PHE A 100 -0.05 -16.00 -1.32
N ALA A 101 -0.25 -14.69 -1.13
CA ALA A 101 -0.08 -14.04 0.17
C ALA A 101 -1.13 -14.52 1.19
N LEU A 102 -2.39 -14.73 0.80
CA LEU A 102 -3.44 -15.11 1.74
C LEU A 102 -3.21 -16.48 2.41
N PRO A 103 -2.91 -17.58 1.67
CA PRO A 103 -2.53 -18.84 2.30
C PRO A 103 -1.26 -18.74 3.15
N LEU A 104 -0.26 -17.99 2.68
CA LEU A 104 0.98 -17.78 3.42
C LEU A 104 0.71 -17.07 4.76
N VAL A 105 -0.09 -16.01 4.75
CA VAL A 105 -0.52 -15.31 5.97
C VAL A 105 -1.25 -16.27 6.90
N ALA A 106 -2.20 -17.07 6.41
CA ALA A 106 -2.93 -18.03 7.23
C ALA A 106 -1.98 -19.04 7.93
N TYR A 107 -1.01 -19.58 7.19
CA TYR A 107 0.03 -20.48 7.74
C TYR A 107 0.92 -19.78 8.78
N LEU A 108 1.33 -18.53 8.52
CA LEU A 108 2.15 -17.75 9.45
C LEU A 108 1.38 -17.34 10.72
N ILE A 109 0.07 -17.11 10.64
CA ILE A 109 -0.78 -16.84 11.81
C ILE A 109 -0.76 -18.06 12.74
N ASP A 110 -0.95 -19.26 12.18
CA ASP A 110 -1.01 -20.51 12.95
C ASP A 110 0.33 -20.84 13.63
N SER A 111 1.43 -20.63 12.92
CA SER A 111 2.78 -20.97 13.41
C SER A 111 3.40 -19.92 14.33
N TRP A 112 3.33 -18.63 13.98
CA TRP A 112 4.07 -17.56 14.65
C TRP A 112 3.18 -16.48 15.27
N GLY A 113 1.86 -16.59 15.12
CA GLY A 113 0.90 -15.61 15.61
C GLY A 113 0.79 -14.38 14.70
N TRP A 114 -0.37 -13.73 14.76
CA TRP A 114 -0.75 -12.66 13.84
C TRP A 114 0.14 -11.41 13.88
N ARG A 115 0.80 -11.12 15.01
CA ARG A 115 1.65 -9.93 15.17
C ARG A 115 2.91 -10.01 14.33
N ASN A 116 3.55 -11.18 14.28
CA ASN A 116 4.85 -11.37 13.65
C ASN A 116 4.81 -11.25 12.13
N ILE A 117 3.62 -11.40 11.55
CA ILE A 117 3.37 -11.26 10.12
C ILE A 117 3.65 -9.85 9.64
N PHE A 118 3.38 -8.84 10.47
CA PHE A 118 3.66 -7.43 10.14
C PHE A 118 5.14 -7.07 10.13
N TYR A 119 6.01 -7.94 10.65
CA TYR A 119 7.47 -7.79 10.52
C TYR A 119 8.02 -8.55 9.32
N PHE A 120 7.28 -9.55 8.83
CA PHE A 120 7.65 -10.37 7.68
C PHE A 120 7.24 -9.71 6.35
N PHE A 121 6.08 -9.05 6.31
CA PHE A 121 5.55 -8.28 5.19
C PHE A 121 5.94 -6.80 5.28
#